data_AF-A0A8H4RPE3-F1
#
_entry.id   AF-A0A8H4RPE3-F1
#
_cell.length_a   1.000
_cell.length_b   1.000
_cell.length_c   1.000
_cell.angle_alpha   90.00
_cell.angle_beta   90.00
_cell.angle_gamma   90.00
#
_symmetry.space_group_name_H-M   'P 1'
#
loop_
_entity.id
_entity.type
_entity.pdbx_description
1 polymer ?
#
loop_
_entity_poly.entity_id
_entity_poly.type
_entity_poly.pdbx_seq_one_letter_code
_entity_poly.pdbx_strand_id
1 'polypeptide(L)'
;MLAFPPNNTSVQSLFKRWPRLGFVFSVAVCSTLIFVLSWSFPAEDARHPNAYPLSQVPDHVCDAPGSTVSSHHSPAASANTIPNIVHYVWMVKDPAAEFHLGFKIFITFYSSHLFFRPDRIYIHTDASRGTFEEAKANGDVWTKRVLAIPGVTPNFVTTPMVTSKGVEISRLEHRSDFVRLAALLEFGGIYLDMDAIPLRDVTDLRHSGFANVVGGNFALTVKGSGYITNGVMLAKPHSTMMKIFSKAADEFFDGGWVTSSVVLLTDLANRISAIPSEVLILQPNAFTPTSYELEDEKTIFKPHFQTPPQVASGELPQELPTGERGLSAATCQGALAWLKERERKGSVEDWEIDFSSSYVLHASDDYVERIWGWDQKIDLRYILARQSNFARAVYPAIRHAVKEGIIPQDEM
;
A
#
# COMPACT_ATOMS: atom_id res chain seq x y z
N MET A 1 11.44 -6.30 1.60
CA MET A 1 12.43 -7.20 0.99
C MET A 1 11.92 -7.72 -0.37
N LEU A 2 11.76 -6.90 -1.39
CA LEU A 2 11.46 -7.35 -2.76
C LEU A 2 12.64 -6.99 -3.68
N ALA A 3 13.46 -7.98 -4.03
CA ALA A 3 14.53 -7.80 -5.01
C ALA A 3 14.61 -8.99 -5.97
N PHE A 4 14.20 -8.76 -7.22
CA PHE A 4 14.54 -9.66 -8.33
C PHE A 4 16.03 -9.43 -8.72
N PRO A 5 16.83 -10.48 -8.95
CA PRO A 5 18.21 -10.32 -9.38
C PRO A 5 18.30 -9.82 -10.84
N PRO A 6 19.31 -9.01 -11.19
CA PRO A 6 19.57 -8.65 -12.58
C PRO A 6 20.11 -9.85 -13.35
N ASN A 7 19.48 -10.16 -14.48
CA ASN A 7 19.97 -11.14 -15.44
C ASN A 7 21.29 -10.65 -16.06
N ASN A 8 22.41 -11.23 -15.65
CA ASN A 8 23.69 -11.11 -16.33
C ASN A 8 23.80 -12.21 -17.40
N THR A 9 23.46 -11.89 -18.65
CA THR A 9 23.93 -12.64 -19.81
C THR A 9 24.79 -11.72 -20.67
N SER A 10 26.10 -11.91 -20.58
CA SER A 10 27.10 -11.26 -21.41
C SER A 10 26.93 -11.71 -22.86
N VAL A 11 26.44 -10.83 -23.73
CA VAL A 11 26.60 -10.97 -25.18
C VAL A 11 27.87 -10.22 -25.58
N GLN A 12 29.03 -10.83 -25.32
CA GLN A 12 30.29 -10.46 -25.96
C GLN A 12 30.68 -11.57 -26.93
N SER A 13 30.21 -11.45 -28.17
CA SER A 13 30.97 -11.80 -29.37
C SER A 13 30.06 -11.69 -30.58
N LEU A 14 30.30 -10.71 -31.46
CA LEU A 14 30.10 -10.77 -32.92
C LEU A 14 30.16 -9.35 -33.51
N PHE A 15 31.37 -8.80 -33.62
CA PHE A 15 31.64 -7.75 -34.61
C PHE A 15 33.03 -7.99 -35.21
N LYS A 16 33.09 -8.81 -36.25
CA LYS A 16 34.23 -8.89 -37.16
C LYS A 16 33.82 -8.25 -38.48
N ARG A 17 34.49 -7.11 -38.77
CA ARG A 17 34.77 -6.46 -40.06
C ARG A 17 33.54 -6.10 -40.92
N TRP A 18 33.49 -4.86 -41.41
CA TRP A 18 33.06 -4.43 -42.75
C TRP A 18 33.49 -2.96 -42.97
N PRO A 19 33.59 -2.46 -44.22
CA PRO A 19 34.51 -1.37 -44.59
C PRO A 19 34.00 0.05 -44.29
N ARG A 20 34.95 0.94 -44.01
CA ARG A 20 34.80 2.34 -43.54
C ARG A 20 34.24 3.35 -44.56
N LEU A 21 33.46 2.95 -45.57
CA LEU A 21 32.85 3.91 -46.51
C LEU A 21 31.32 4.07 -46.38
N GLY A 22 30.63 3.29 -45.54
CA GLY A 22 29.19 3.44 -45.29
C GLY A 22 28.81 4.36 -44.12
N PHE A 23 29.78 4.77 -43.29
CA PHE A 23 29.47 5.41 -42.00
C PHE A 23 29.09 6.89 -42.13
N VAL A 24 29.64 7.61 -43.11
CA VAL A 24 29.36 9.05 -43.28
C VAL A 24 27.99 9.29 -43.94
N PHE A 25 27.55 8.42 -44.84
CA PHE A 25 26.22 8.53 -45.46
C PHE A 25 25.09 8.07 -44.54
N SER A 26 25.32 7.09 -43.66
CA SER A 26 24.30 6.59 -42.74
C SER A 26 24.01 7.57 -41.59
N VAL A 27 25.02 8.30 -41.09
CA VAL A 27 24.83 9.33 -40.06
C VAL A 27 24.11 10.56 -40.62
N ALA A 28 24.41 10.98 -41.86
CA ALA A 28 23.75 12.13 -42.48
C ALA A 28 22.26 11.86 -42.79
N VAL A 29 21.92 10.65 -43.24
CA VAL A 29 20.53 10.23 -43.50
C VAL A 29 19.76 10.02 -42.19
N CYS A 30 20.35 9.43 -41.14
CA CYS A 30 19.70 9.35 -39.82
C CYS A 30 19.50 10.72 -39.18
N SER A 31 20.46 11.64 -39.30
CA SER A 31 20.36 12.98 -38.71
C SER A 31 19.31 13.83 -39.41
N THR A 32 19.17 13.69 -40.74
CA THR A 32 18.12 14.37 -41.51
C THR A 32 16.75 13.73 -41.33
N LEU A 33 16.64 12.40 -41.16
CA LEU A 33 15.37 11.77 -40.77
C LEU A 33 14.93 12.18 -39.35
N ILE A 34 15.86 12.30 -38.39
CA ILE A 34 15.55 12.81 -37.04
C ILE A 34 15.17 14.30 -37.09
N PHE A 35 15.83 15.10 -37.92
CA PHE A 35 15.46 16.52 -38.11
C PHE A 35 14.10 16.68 -38.83
N VAL A 36 13.80 15.88 -39.84
CA VAL A 36 12.53 15.93 -40.57
C VAL A 36 11.39 15.35 -39.72
N LEU A 37 11.63 14.31 -38.91
CA LEU A 37 10.65 13.82 -37.93
C LEU A 37 10.43 14.81 -36.78
N SER A 38 11.45 15.57 -36.35
CA SER A 38 11.28 16.60 -35.31
C SER A 38 10.69 17.91 -35.82
N TRP A 39 10.73 18.19 -37.14
CA TRP A 39 10.12 19.38 -37.74
C TRP A 39 8.77 19.14 -38.43
N SER A 40 8.47 17.91 -38.86
CA SER A 40 7.18 17.60 -39.52
C SER A 40 6.10 17.16 -38.55
N PHE A 41 6.46 16.85 -37.30
CA PHE A 41 5.54 16.91 -36.19
C PHE A 41 5.79 18.24 -35.49
N PRO A 42 4.97 19.28 -35.67
CA PRO A 42 4.85 20.26 -34.60
C PRO A 42 4.72 19.48 -33.29
N ALA A 43 5.32 19.97 -32.22
CA ALA A 43 4.89 19.65 -30.89
C ALA A 43 3.43 20.14 -30.77
N GLU A 44 2.51 19.41 -31.41
CA GLU A 44 1.17 19.26 -30.92
C GLU A 44 1.40 18.73 -29.51
N ASP A 45 1.35 19.68 -28.57
CA ASP A 45 0.62 19.56 -27.33
C ASP A 45 -0.06 18.20 -27.34
N ALA A 46 0.57 17.23 -26.67
CA ALA A 46 0.13 15.84 -26.70
C ALA A 46 -1.29 15.88 -26.14
N ARG A 47 -2.25 16.06 -27.05
CA ARG A 47 -3.65 16.28 -26.76
C ARG A 47 -4.03 15.02 -26.04
N HIS A 48 -4.15 15.14 -24.72
CA HIS A 48 -4.71 14.11 -23.87
C HIS A 48 -5.88 13.51 -24.65
N PRO A 49 -5.89 12.20 -24.94
CA PRO A 49 -6.96 11.59 -25.71
C PRO A 49 -8.28 11.94 -25.02
N ASN A 50 -9.05 12.84 -25.65
CA ASN A 50 -10.28 13.45 -25.15
C ASN A 50 -10.39 13.49 -23.62
N ALA A 51 -9.63 14.38 -22.98
CA ALA A 51 -10.03 14.80 -21.64
C ALA A 51 -11.41 15.46 -21.78
N TYR A 52 -12.47 14.73 -21.42
CA TYR A 52 -13.79 15.32 -21.31
C TYR A 52 -13.66 16.51 -20.36
N PRO A 53 -14.03 17.74 -20.74
CA PRO A 53 -13.92 18.88 -19.86
C PRO A 53 -14.97 18.75 -18.75
N LEU A 54 -14.62 18.13 -17.63
CA LEU A 54 -15.49 17.85 -16.50
C LEU A 54 -15.93 19.15 -15.82
N SER A 55 -15.15 20.22 -15.95
CA SER A 55 -15.58 21.61 -15.68
C SER A 55 -16.83 22.05 -16.42
N GLN A 56 -17.14 21.46 -17.58
CA GLN A 56 -18.35 21.78 -18.34
C GLN A 56 -19.59 21.00 -17.86
N VAL A 57 -19.44 20.01 -16.99
CA VAL A 57 -20.60 19.31 -16.39
C VAL A 57 -21.31 20.28 -15.44
N PRO A 58 -22.58 20.64 -15.71
CA PRO A 58 -23.32 21.57 -14.86
C PRO A 58 -23.63 20.96 -13.49
N ASP A 59 -23.61 21.78 -12.44
CA ASP A 59 -23.87 21.29 -11.07
C ASP A 59 -25.29 20.72 -10.90
N HIS A 60 -26.26 21.17 -11.70
CA HIS A 60 -27.65 20.69 -11.66
C HIS A 60 -27.81 19.23 -12.06
N VAL A 61 -26.79 18.59 -12.65
CA VAL A 61 -26.77 17.14 -12.88
C VAL A 61 -26.90 16.39 -11.55
N CYS A 62 -26.44 16.97 -10.45
CA CYS A 62 -26.56 16.42 -9.11
C CYS A 62 -27.88 16.78 -8.41
N ASP A 63 -28.78 17.57 -9.02
CA ASP A 63 -30.07 17.96 -8.43
C ASP A 63 -31.22 17.00 -8.82
N ALA A 64 -30.97 16.06 -9.74
CA ALA A 64 -31.96 15.09 -10.19
C ALA A 64 -32.32 14.07 -9.10
N PRO A 65 -33.61 13.70 -8.93
CA PRO A 65 -34.00 12.66 -7.97
C PRO A 65 -33.29 11.32 -8.31
N GLY A 66 -32.45 10.83 -7.38
CA GLY A 66 -31.57 9.68 -7.56
C GLY A 66 -30.06 10.01 -7.61
N SER A 67 -29.68 11.27 -7.49
CA SER A 67 -28.29 11.76 -7.53
C SER A 67 -27.45 11.53 -6.26
N THR A 68 -28.01 10.87 -5.24
CA THR A 68 -27.27 10.49 -4.04
C THR A 68 -26.32 9.34 -4.36
N VAL A 69 -25.03 9.64 -4.52
CA VAL A 69 -23.94 8.64 -4.61
C VAL A 69 -23.85 7.79 -3.33
N SER A 70 -24.42 8.29 -2.22
CA SER A 70 -24.60 7.55 -0.99
C SER A 70 -26.07 7.28 -0.72
N SER A 71 -26.54 6.08 -1.06
CA SER A 71 -27.50 5.43 -0.17
C SER A 71 -26.67 4.51 0.72
N HIS A 72 -26.42 4.93 1.96
CA HIS A 72 -25.98 4.00 3.00
C HIS A 72 -27.13 3.02 3.24
N HIS A 73 -27.33 2.09 2.32
CA HIS A 73 -28.02 0.88 2.64
C HIS A 73 -27.10 0.16 3.60
N SER A 74 -27.42 0.19 4.89
CA SER A 74 -26.91 -0.83 5.80
C SER A 74 -27.17 -2.16 5.12
N PRO A 75 -26.13 -2.89 4.67
CA PRO A 75 -26.37 -4.19 4.09
C PRO A 75 -27.10 -4.98 5.17
N ALA A 76 -28.28 -5.51 4.86
CA ALA A 76 -28.86 -6.56 5.70
C ALA A 76 -27.73 -7.56 5.96
N ALA A 77 -27.46 -7.87 7.23
CA ALA A 77 -26.27 -8.60 7.67
C ALA A 77 -25.94 -9.73 6.69
N SER A 78 -24.95 -9.50 5.82
CA SER A 78 -24.67 -10.43 4.75
C SER A 78 -24.06 -11.68 5.38
N ALA A 79 -24.45 -12.86 4.88
CA ALA A 79 -24.03 -14.15 5.44
C ALA A 79 -22.49 -14.35 5.48
N ASN A 80 -21.73 -13.49 4.81
CA ASN A 80 -20.28 -13.47 4.73
C ASN A 80 -19.68 -12.15 5.23
N THR A 81 -20.11 -11.69 6.40
CA THR A 81 -19.39 -10.59 7.07
C THR A 81 -18.01 -11.07 7.50
N ILE A 82 -16.96 -10.40 7.01
CA ILE A 82 -15.58 -10.63 7.44
C ILE A 82 -15.43 -10.13 8.89
N PRO A 83 -14.70 -10.80 9.82
CA PRO A 83 -14.46 -10.31 11.18
C PRO A 83 -13.66 -8.99 11.24
N ASN A 84 -13.80 -8.19 12.30
CA ASN A 84 -13.06 -6.92 12.45
C ASN A 84 -11.80 -7.14 13.30
N ILE A 85 -10.98 -8.09 12.86
CA ILE A 85 -9.76 -8.50 13.55
C ILE A 85 -8.61 -8.18 12.61
N VAL A 86 -7.62 -7.42 13.10
CA VAL A 86 -6.43 -7.09 12.32
C VAL A 86 -5.29 -8.02 12.69
N HIS A 87 -4.53 -8.47 11.69
CA HIS A 87 -3.42 -9.39 11.83
C HIS A 87 -2.14 -8.78 11.25
N TYR A 88 -1.11 -8.70 12.07
CA TYR A 88 0.25 -8.38 11.69
C TYR A 88 1.19 -9.53 12.05
N VAL A 89 2.22 -9.78 11.25
CA VAL A 89 3.25 -10.78 11.56
C VAL A 89 4.56 -10.08 11.89
N TRP A 90 5.09 -10.33 13.08
CA TRP A 90 6.40 -9.84 13.52
C TRP A 90 7.23 -11.01 14.05
N MET A 91 8.19 -11.46 13.26
CA MET A 91 9.10 -12.53 13.69
C MET A 91 10.44 -11.97 14.09
N VAL A 92 11.03 -12.58 15.11
CA VAL A 92 12.38 -12.27 15.59
C VAL A 92 13.34 -13.36 15.13
N LYS A 93 14.54 -12.98 14.66
CA LYS A 93 15.55 -13.97 14.21
C LYS A 93 15.96 -14.95 15.31
N ASP A 94 15.95 -14.47 16.55
CA ASP A 94 16.13 -15.24 17.78
C ASP A 94 14.96 -14.88 18.71
N PRO A 95 14.19 -15.85 19.24
CA PRO A 95 13.11 -15.61 20.19
C PRO A 95 13.50 -14.79 21.42
N ALA A 96 14.79 -14.76 21.77
CA ALA A 96 15.36 -13.95 22.86
C ALA A 96 15.93 -12.59 22.41
N ALA A 97 15.92 -12.28 21.10
CA ALA A 97 16.36 -10.98 20.58
C ALA A 97 15.39 -9.86 20.98
N GLU A 98 15.89 -8.63 20.91
CA GLU A 98 15.10 -7.43 21.19
C GLU A 98 13.86 -7.33 20.28
N PHE A 99 12.70 -7.15 20.90
CA PHE A 99 11.44 -6.92 20.20
C PHE A 99 11.24 -5.41 20.03
N HIS A 100 11.53 -4.93 18.82
CA HIS A 100 11.55 -3.51 18.48
C HIS A 100 10.53 -3.17 17.39
N LEU A 101 9.62 -2.22 17.66
CA LEU A 101 8.65 -1.69 16.70
C LEU A 101 8.86 -0.17 16.56
N GLY A 102 9.55 0.22 15.48
CA GLY A 102 9.92 1.62 15.24
C GLY A 102 8.76 2.54 14.84
N PHE A 103 9.07 3.83 14.63
CA PHE A 103 8.09 4.89 14.34
C PHE A 103 7.13 4.57 13.17
N LYS A 104 7.62 4.00 12.07
CA LYS A 104 6.75 3.64 10.93
C LYS A 104 5.75 2.53 11.28
N ILE A 105 6.16 1.57 12.12
CA ILE A 105 5.26 0.53 12.62
C ILE A 105 4.20 1.15 13.53
N PHE A 106 4.57 2.14 14.36
CA PHE A 106 3.60 2.93 15.10
C PHE A 106 2.56 3.59 14.20
N ILE A 107 2.98 4.23 13.10
CA ILE A 107 2.04 4.80 12.11
C ILE A 107 1.07 3.72 11.62
N THR A 108 1.58 2.57 11.18
CA THR A 108 0.77 1.46 10.65
C THR A 108 -0.27 0.95 11.66
N PHE A 109 0.15 0.63 12.89
CA PHE A 109 -0.74 0.12 13.94
C PHE A 109 -1.75 1.16 14.40
N TYR A 110 -1.32 2.41 14.57
CA TYR A 110 -2.20 3.48 15.01
C TYR A 110 -3.24 3.82 13.94
N SER A 111 -2.85 3.82 12.65
CA SER A 111 -3.78 3.94 11.54
C SER A 111 -4.81 2.82 11.51
N SER A 112 -4.42 1.56 11.77
CA SER A 112 -5.37 0.45 11.94
C SER A 112 -6.36 0.70 13.08
N HIS A 113 -5.87 1.09 14.25
CA HIS A 113 -6.71 1.41 15.39
C HIS A 113 -7.70 2.54 15.07
N LEU A 114 -7.23 3.61 14.46
CA LEU A 114 -8.02 4.80 14.14
C LEU A 114 -9.08 4.54 13.07
N PHE A 115 -8.68 3.96 11.93
CA PHE A 115 -9.56 3.89 10.76
C PHE A 115 -10.41 2.63 10.74
N PHE A 116 -9.85 1.47 11.09
CA PHE A 116 -10.60 0.21 11.05
C PHE A 116 -11.38 -0.05 12.33
N ARG A 117 -11.00 0.59 13.45
CA ARG A 117 -11.61 0.40 14.78
C ARG A 117 -11.83 -1.09 15.11
N PRO A 118 -10.77 -1.92 15.04
CA PRO A 118 -10.91 -3.36 15.15
C PRO A 118 -11.26 -3.80 16.57
N ASP A 119 -11.92 -4.96 16.67
CA ASP A 119 -12.19 -5.62 17.95
C ASP A 119 -10.89 -6.11 18.62
N ARG A 120 -9.88 -6.43 17.79
CA ARG A 120 -8.56 -6.91 18.20
C ARG A 120 -7.51 -6.63 17.12
N ILE A 121 -6.28 -6.34 17.53
CA ILE A 121 -5.11 -6.31 16.67
C ILE A 121 -4.14 -7.38 17.15
N TYR A 122 -3.96 -8.46 16.39
CA TYR A 122 -2.99 -9.50 16.71
C TYR A 122 -1.61 -9.17 16.15
N ILE A 123 -0.59 -9.33 17.00
CA ILE A 123 0.79 -9.47 16.56
C ILE A 123 1.14 -10.95 16.63
N HIS A 124 1.19 -11.62 15.49
CA HIS A 124 1.66 -12.99 15.37
C HIS A 124 3.19 -13.00 15.44
N THR A 125 3.75 -13.60 16.49
CA THR A 125 5.19 -13.54 16.76
C THR A 125 5.73 -14.83 17.33
N ASP A 126 6.98 -15.15 16.99
CA ASP A 126 7.77 -16.23 17.59
C ASP A 126 8.68 -15.76 18.73
N ALA A 127 8.59 -14.47 19.11
CA ALA A 127 9.26 -13.95 20.29
C ALA A 127 8.81 -14.68 21.56
N SER A 128 9.73 -14.88 22.50
CA SER A 128 9.36 -15.47 23.78
C SER A 128 8.40 -14.55 24.55
N ARG A 129 7.56 -15.15 25.40
CA ARG A 129 6.67 -14.36 26.27
C ARG A 129 7.44 -13.38 27.15
N GLY A 130 8.62 -13.78 27.65
CA GLY A 130 9.51 -12.91 28.43
C GLY A 130 10.00 -11.72 27.61
N THR A 131 10.45 -11.96 26.37
CA THR A 131 10.89 -10.92 25.43
C THR A 131 9.80 -9.89 25.17
N PHE A 132 8.56 -10.35 24.95
CA PHE A 132 7.43 -9.46 24.69
C PHE A 132 7.06 -8.61 25.91
N GLU A 133 7.01 -9.19 27.11
CA GLU A 133 6.74 -8.44 28.34
C GLU A 133 7.87 -7.45 28.66
N GLU A 134 9.12 -7.82 28.39
CA GLU A 134 10.28 -6.92 28.53
C GLU A 134 10.16 -5.73 27.56
N ALA A 135 9.79 -5.95 26.30
CA ALA A 135 9.58 -4.86 25.35
C ALA A 135 8.43 -3.93 25.77
N LYS A 136 7.37 -4.48 26.37
CA LYS A 136 6.26 -3.70 26.92
C LYS A 136 6.70 -2.82 28.11
N ALA A 137 7.57 -3.33 28.97
CA ALA A 137 8.05 -2.61 30.15
C ALA A 137 9.20 -1.63 29.83
N ASN A 138 10.14 -2.06 29.00
CA ASN A 138 11.47 -1.46 28.86
C ASN A 138 11.87 -1.16 27.40
N GLY A 139 11.05 -1.50 26.40
CA GLY A 139 11.30 -1.15 25.01
C GLY A 139 11.42 0.37 24.77
N ASP A 140 11.88 0.74 23.58
CA ASP A 140 11.92 2.14 23.17
C ASP A 140 10.51 2.78 23.13
N VAL A 141 10.49 4.10 22.97
CA VAL A 141 9.26 4.89 23.01
C VAL A 141 8.20 4.43 22.01
N TRP A 142 8.60 4.04 20.79
CA TRP A 142 7.67 3.62 19.75
C TRP A 142 7.17 2.21 19.99
N THR A 143 8.05 1.31 20.41
CA THR A 143 7.66 -0.05 20.83
C THR A 143 6.60 0.00 21.92
N LYS A 144 6.85 0.78 22.98
CA LYS A 144 5.89 0.95 24.09
C LYS A 144 4.57 1.54 23.62
N ARG A 145 4.60 2.55 22.74
CA ARG A 145 3.39 3.15 22.17
C ARG A 145 2.58 2.14 21.37
N VAL A 146 3.21 1.35 20.50
CA VAL A 146 2.51 0.31 19.72
C VAL A 146 1.84 -0.71 20.65
N LEU A 147 2.60 -1.22 21.63
CA LEU A 147 2.09 -2.24 22.56
C LEU A 147 1.05 -1.70 23.56
N ALA A 148 0.93 -0.37 23.69
CA ALA A 148 -0.08 0.30 24.49
C ALA A 148 -1.37 0.62 23.71
N ILE A 149 -1.41 0.46 22.38
CA ILE A 149 -2.61 0.71 21.59
C ILE A 149 -3.74 -0.25 22.04
N PRO A 150 -4.96 0.25 22.31
CA PRO A 150 -6.07 -0.59 22.75
C PRO A 150 -6.36 -1.72 21.75
N GLY A 151 -6.46 -2.95 22.28
CA GLY A 151 -6.76 -4.15 21.49
C GLY A 151 -5.53 -4.85 20.89
N VAL A 152 -4.34 -4.25 20.95
CA VAL A 152 -3.09 -4.93 20.56
C VAL A 152 -2.81 -6.09 21.50
N THR A 153 -2.74 -7.30 20.96
CA THR A 153 -2.58 -8.55 21.70
C THR A 153 -1.56 -9.44 21.00
N PRO A 154 -0.56 -10.01 21.72
CA PRO A 154 0.33 -10.99 21.12
C PRO A 154 -0.41 -12.30 20.83
N ASN A 155 -0.13 -12.90 19.69
CA ASN A 155 -0.39 -14.30 19.43
C ASN A 155 0.94 -15.01 19.22
N PHE A 156 1.36 -15.82 20.19
CA PHE A 156 2.63 -16.53 20.14
C PHE A 156 2.51 -17.75 19.24
N VAL A 157 3.29 -17.79 18.16
CA VAL A 157 3.21 -18.81 17.13
C VAL A 157 4.54 -19.53 16.95
N THR A 158 4.48 -20.78 16.49
CA THR A 158 5.65 -21.49 15.99
C THR A 158 5.70 -21.34 14.48
N THR A 159 6.79 -20.80 13.95
CA THR A 159 6.96 -20.62 12.51
C THR A 159 7.35 -21.94 11.85
N PRO A 160 6.72 -22.34 10.73
CA PRO A 160 7.13 -23.53 10.02
C PRO A 160 8.53 -23.33 9.42
N MET A 161 9.40 -24.32 9.63
CA MET A 161 10.77 -24.33 9.11
C MET A 161 10.90 -25.17 7.83
N VAL A 162 9.89 -26.00 7.57
CA VAL A 162 9.86 -26.97 6.48
C VAL A 162 8.41 -27.19 6.09
N THR A 163 8.14 -27.40 4.80
CA THR A 163 6.80 -27.79 4.32
C THR A 163 6.51 -29.25 4.61
N SER A 164 5.26 -29.68 4.43
CA SER A 164 4.88 -31.09 4.55
C SER A 164 5.66 -32.02 3.59
N LYS A 165 6.21 -31.47 2.49
CA LYS A 165 7.06 -32.17 1.52
C LYS A 165 8.55 -32.17 1.84
N GLY A 166 8.97 -31.55 2.95
CA GLY A 166 10.38 -31.49 3.31
C GLY A 166 11.15 -30.34 2.64
N VAL A 167 10.49 -29.36 2.03
CA VAL A 167 11.16 -28.18 1.45
C VAL A 167 11.43 -27.16 2.55
N GLU A 168 12.69 -26.75 2.71
CA GLU A 168 13.11 -25.81 3.75
C GLU A 168 12.55 -24.40 3.52
N ILE A 169 12.02 -23.79 4.59
CA ILE A 169 11.54 -22.40 4.62
C ILE A 169 12.58 -21.54 5.35
N SER A 170 13.65 -21.19 4.63
CA SER A 170 14.82 -20.55 5.22
C SER A 170 14.64 -19.05 5.51
N ARG A 171 13.85 -18.34 4.71
CA ARG A 171 13.65 -16.88 4.82
C ARG A 171 12.52 -16.55 5.78
N LEU A 172 12.70 -15.50 6.59
CA LEU A 172 11.66 -15.01 7.48
C LEU A 172 10.43 -14.56 6.70
N GLU A 173 10.61 -13.91 5.56
CA GLU A 173 9.51 -13.43 4.72
C GLU A 173 8.61 -14.58 4.27
N HIS A 174 9.21 -15.72 3.88
CA HIS A 174 8.45 -16.92 3.55
C HIS A 174 7.73 -17.50 4.76
N ARG A 175 8.36 -17.52 5.94
CA ARG A 175 7.67 -17.94 7.17
C ARG A 175 6.47 -17.05 7.47
N SER A 176 6.58 -15.75 7.19
CA SER A 176 5.48 -14.79 7.34
C SER A 176 4.30 -15.14 6.43
N ASP A 177 4.59 -15.59 5.20
CA ASP A 177 3.55 -16.06 4.28
C ASP A 177 2.75 -17.23 4.86
N PHE A 178 3.38 -18.16 5.57
CA PHE A 178 2.64 -19.24 6.23
C PHE A 178 1.84 -18.76 7.43
N VAL A 179 2.43 -17.90 8.28
CA VAL A 179 1.77 -17.39 9.49
C VAL A 179 0.55 -16.54 9.13
N ARG A 180 0.64 -15.65 8.13
CA ARG A 180 -0.50 -14.83 7.69
C ARG A 180 -1.65 -15.67 7.14
N LEU A 181 -1.34 -16.74 6.40
CA LEU A 181 -2.35 -17.65 5.86
C LEU A 181 -3.02 -18.46 6.98
N ALA A 182 -2.26 -18.93 7.96
CA ALA A 182 -2.81 -19.60 9.13
C ALA A 182 -3.74 -18.67 9.92
N ALA A 183 -3.30 -17.42 10.15
CA ALA A 183 -4.11 -16.42 10.85
C ALA A 183 -5.44 -16.14 10.17
N LEU A 184 -5.43 -15.85 8.86
CA LEU A 184 -6.66 -15.62 8.09
C LEU A 184 -7.54 -16.86 7.97
N LEU A 185 -6.94 -18.06 7.87
CA LEU A 185 -7.69 -19.30 7.80
C LEU A 185 -8.44 -19.58 9.11
N GLU A 186 -7.79 -19.37 10.26
CA GLU A 186 -8.32 -19.66 11.59
C GLU A 186 -9.26 -18.57 12.11
N PHE A 187 -8.81 -17.31 12.08
CA PHE A 187 -9.53 -16.18 12.67
C PHE A 187 -10.36 -15.40 11.65
N GLY A 188 -10.04 -15.51 10.36
CA GLY A 188 -10.49 -14.56 9.35
C GLY A 188 -9.89 -13.18 9.61
N GLY A 189 -10.62 -12.12 9.28
CA GLY A 189 -10.22 -10.75 9.56
C GLY A 189 -9.47 -10.10 8.41
N ILE A 190 -8.55 -9.20 8.77
CA ILE A 190 -7.83 -8.29 7.88
C ILE A 190 -6.34 -8.48 8.16
N TYR A 191 -5.61 -9.03 7.20
CA TYR A 191 -4.16 -9.08 7.25
C TYR A 191 -3.55 -7.84 6.58
N LEU A 192 -2.50 -7.32 7.20
CA LEU A 192 -1.69 -6.22 6.69
C LEU A 192 -0.21 -6.55 6.87
N ASP A 193 0.60 -6.33 5.83
CA ASP A 193 2.05 -6.22 5.99
C ASP A 193 2.39 -5.02 6.89
N MET A 194 3.58 -5.05 7.49
CA MET A 194 4.02 -4.04 8.47
C MET A 194 4.18 -2.62 7.89
N ASP A 195 4.33 -2.54 6.56
CA ASP A 195 4.41 -1.34 5.74
C ASP A 195 3.10 -1.04 4.97
N ALA A 196 2.01 -1.75 5.29
CA ALA A 196 0.67 -1.52 4.73
C ALA A 196 -0.18 -0.67 5.68
N ILE A 197 -0.21 0.65 5.42
CA ILE A 197 -0.78 1.67 6.30
C ILE A 197 -2.23 1.97 5.93
N PRO A 198 -3.22 1.73 6.83
CA PRO A 198 -4.60 2.14 6.58
C PRO A 198 -4.76 3.65 6.42
N LEU A 199 -5.57 4.05 5.46
CA LEU A 199 -5.90 5.46 5.18
C LEU A 199 -7.38 5.79 5.40
N ARG A 200 -8.27 4.79 5.44
CA ARG A 200 -9.71 4.93 5.67
C ARG A 200 -10.36 3.62 6.11
N ASP A 201 -11.58 3.71 6.64
CA ASP A 201 -12.35 2.55 7.11
C ASP A 201 -12.64 1.54 5.97
N VAL A 202 -12.52 0.25 6.26
CA VAL A 202 -12.79 -0.87 5.33
C VAL A 202 -14.11 -1.59 5.64
N THR A 203 -14.96 -1.03 6.49
CA THR A 203 -16.25 -1.62 6.89
C THR A 203 -17.09 -2.05 5.69
N ASP A 204 -17.20 -1.23 4.65
CA ASP A 204 -17.97 -1.57 3.45
C ASP A 204 -17.38 -2.76 2.69
N LEU A 205 -16.04 -2.91 2.67
CA LEU A 205 -15.40 -4.10 2.09
C LEU A 205 -15.70 -5.35 2.91
N ARG A 206 -15.65 -5.24 4.24
CA ARG A 206 -15.97 -6.36 5.16
C ARG A 206 -17.44 -6.78 5.06
N HIS A 207 -18.33 -5.85 4.76
CA HIS A 207 -19.79 -6.07 4.66
C HIS A 207 -20.27 -6.30 3.22
N SER A 208 -19.36 -6.29 2.23
CA SER A 208 -19.64 -6.46 0.80
C SER A 208 -20.37 -7.76 0.43
N GLY A 209 -20.37 -8.76 1.32
CA GLY A 209 -20.97 -10.07 1.10
C GLY A 209 -20.02 -11.09 0.48
N PHE A 210 -18.80 -10.68 0.10
CA PHE A 210 -17.76 -11.60 -0.34
C PHE A 210 -17.03 -12.25 0.83
N ALA A 211 -16.72 -13.54 0.70
CA ALA A 211 -15.96 -14.27 1.73
C ALA A 211 -14.50 -13.83 1.80
N ASN A 212 -13.94 -13.26 0.73
CA ASN A 212 -12.58 -12.74 0.69
C ASN A 212 -12.53 -11.44 -0.11
N VAL A 213 -11.65 -10.51 0.26
CA VAL A 213 -11.33 -9.31 -0.52
C VAL A 213 -9.81 -9.19 -0.65
N VAL A 214 -9.33 -9.07 -1.88
CA VAL A 214 -7.91 -8.93 -2.22
C VAL A 214 -7.71 -7.78 -3.21
N GLY A 215 -6.48 -7.32 -3.39
CA GLY A 215 -6.15 -6.22 -4.30
C GLY A 215 -5.13 -6.61 -5.36
N GLY A 216 -5.26 -6.03 -6.55
CA GLY A 216 -4.23 -6.14 -7.60
C GLY A 216 -2.90 -5.51 -7.17
N ASN A 217 -1.79 -5.98 -7.74
CA ASN A 217 -0.45 -5.48 -7.48
C ASN A 217 -0.09 -4.31 -8.40
N PHE A 218 0.32 -3.23 -7.73
CA PHE A 218 0.84 -1.92 -8.13
C PHE A 218 0.03 -1.12 -9.16
N ALA A 219 -0.25 0.14 -8.82
CA ALA A 219 -0.91 1.06 -9.72
C ALA A 219 0.06 1.96 -10.51
N LEU A 220 1.15 2.42 -9.88
CA LEU A 220 2.10 3.35 -10.50
C LEU A 220 3.04 2.71 -11.53
N THR A 221 3.33 1.41 -11.39
CA THR A 221 4.18 0.67 -12.33
C THR A 221 3.39 -0.38 -13.10
N VAL A 222 3.72 -0.55 -14.38
CA VAL A 222 3.18 -1.63 -15.21
C VAL A 222 3.77 -2.99 -14.83
N LYS A 223 4.94 -3.00 -14.20
CA LYS A 223 5.62 -4.23 -13.80
C LYS A 223 4.93 -4.82 -12.59
N GLY A 224 4.38 -6.03 -12.73
CA GLY A 224 3.56 -6.65 -11.68
C GLY A 224 2.07 -6.35 -11.80
N SER A 225 1.67 -5.52 -12.78
CA SER A 225 0.26 -5.36 -13.14
C SER A 225 -0.35 -6.71 -13.53
N GLY A 226 -1.59 -6.96 -13.09
CA GLY A 226 -2.30 -8.22 -13.28
C GLY A 226 -2.07 -9.28 -12.20
N TYR A 227 -1.06 -9.10 -11.34
CA TYR A 227 -0.91 -9.94 -10.14
C TYR A 227 -1.79 -9.43 -9.00
N ILE A 228 -1.98 -10.26 -7.97
CA ILE A 228 -2.69 -9.94 -6.74
C ILE A 228 -1.69 -9.93 -5.58
N THR A 229 -1.78 -8.92 -4.71
CA THR A 229 -0.92 -8.80 -3.54
C THR A 229 -1.40 -9.69 -2.39
N ASN A 230 -0.46 -10.25 -1.63
CA ASN A 230 -0.75 -10.89 -0.34
C ASN A 230 -0.41 -9.99 0.86
N GLY A 231 -0.05 -8.73 0.63
CA GLY A 231 0.27 -7.76 1.68
C GLY A 231 -0.96 -7.11 2.32
N VAL A 232 -2.11 -7.20 1.66
CA VAL A 232 -3.42 -6.80 2.21
C VAL A 232 -4.46 -7.81 1.77
N MET A 233 -5.07 -8.50 2.73
CA MET A 233 -6.10 -9.50 2.46
C MET A 233 -7.16 -9.46 3.54
N LEU A 234 -8.43 -9.53 3.13
CA LEU A 234 -9.55 -9.69 4.04
C LEU A 234 -10.17 -11.06 3.79
N ALA A 235 -10.48 -11.81 4.85
CA ALA A 235 -11.06 -13.14 4.71
C ALA A 235 -12.05 -13.48 5.83
N LYS A 236 -13.11 -14.20 5.47
CA LYS A 236 -13.92 -14.96 6.41
C LYS A 236 -13.10 -16.17 6.88
N PRO A 237 -13.14 -16.53 8.18
CA PRO A 237 -12.46 -17.73 8.65
C PRO A 237 -12.98 -18.94 7.86
N HIS A 238 -12.06 -19.84 7.52
CA HIS A 238 -12.38 -21.08 6.81
C HIS A 238 -13.12 -20.92 5.46
N SER A 239 -12.96 -19.78 4.76
CA SER A 239 -13.45 -19.59 3.40
C SER A 239 -12.88 -20.63 2.43
N THR A 240 -13.53 -20.82 1.28
CA THR A 240 -13.07 -21.79 0.27
C THR A 240 -11.68 -21.41 -0.22
N MET A 241 -11.49 -20.12 -0.52
CA MET A 241 -10.20 -19.56 -0.93
C MET A 241 -9.12 -19.85 0.10
N MET A 242 -9.32 -19.50 1.37
CA MET A 242 -8.27 -19.63 2.39
C MET A 242 -7.90 -21.09 2.66
N LYS A 243 -8.88 -22.01 2.62
CA LYS A 243 -8.62 -23.46 2.75
C LYS A 243 -7.76 -23.98 1.61
N ILE A 244 -8.06 -23.59 0.37
CA ILE A 244 -7.30 -24.02 -0.80
C ILE A 244 -5.92 -23.37 -0.77
N PHE A 245 -5.86 -22.05 -0.52
CA PHE A 245 -4.64 -21.28 -0.59
C PHE A 245 -3.62 -21.77 0.44
N SER A 246 -4.03 -21.95 1.70
CA SER A 246 -3.14 -22.45 2.75
C SER A 246 -2.55 -23.83 2.42
N LYS A 247 -3.36 -24.77 1.92
CA LYS A 247 -2.89 -26.11 1.53
C LYS A 247 -2.00 -26.08 0.30
N ALA A 248 -2.38 -25.30 -0.71
CA ALA A 248 -1.62 -25.18 -1.94
C ALA A 248 -0.27 -24.48 -1.71
N ALA A 249 -0.22 -23.48 -0.82
CA ALA A 249 1.02 -22.78 -0.48
C ALA A 249 2.06 -23.73 0.11
N ASP A 250 1.66 -24.64 1.01
CA ASP A 250 2.52 -25.70 1.57
C ASP A 250 2.92 -26.75 0.52
N GLU A 251 1.98 -27.17 -0.32
CA GLU A 251 2.19 -28.20 -1.34
C GLU A 251 3.11 -27.76 -2.50
N PHE A 252 3.02 -26.49 -2.91
CA PHE A 252 3.73 -25.92 -4.06
C PHE A 252 4.91 -25.03 -3.69
N PHE A 253 5.20 -24.86 -2.40
CA PHE A 253 6.37 -24.09 -2.00
C PHE A 253 7.66 -24.68 -2.57
N ASP A 254 8.38 -23.83 -3.29
CA ASP A 254 9.63 -24.17 -3.98
C ASP A 254 10.81 -23.31 -3.52
N GLY A 255 10.61 -22.44 -2.52
CA GLY A 255 11.60 -21.45 -2.07
C GLY A 255 11.72 -20.22 -2.98
N GLY A 256 10.92 -20.14 -4.05
CA GLY A 256 10.84 -18.99 -4.93
C GLY A 256 10.19 -17.79 -4.25
N TRP A 257 10.66 -16.57 -4.59
CA TRP A 257 10.26 -15.34 -3.88
C TRP A 257 8.75 -15.09 -3.88
N VAL A 258 8.09 -15.33 -5.03
CA VAL A 258 6.69 -14.98 -5.27
C VAL A 258 5.77 -16.18 -5.54
N THR A 259 6.32 -17.39 -5.64
CA THR A 259 5.60 -18.56 -6.17
C THR A 259 4.35 -18.86 -5.34
N SER A 260 4.52 -19.11 -4.03
CA SER A 260 3.41 -19.48 -3.13
C SER A 260 2.67 -18.27 -2.54
N SER A 261 3.18 -17.05 -2.69
CA SER A 261 2.61 -15.85 -2.08
C SER A 261 1.79 -15.01 -3.04
N VAL A 262 2.30 -14.76 -4.25
CA VAL A 262 1.70 -13.84 -5.23
C VAL A 262 1.19 -14.59 -6.45
N VAL A 263 2.00 -15.46 -7.05
CA VAL A 263 1.61 -16.18 -8.29
C VAL A 263 0.46 -17.13 -8.00
N LEU A 264 0.61 -17.99 -6.98
CA LEU A 264 -0.44 -18.91 -6.55
C LEU A 264 -1.73 -18.17 -6.15
N LEU A 265 -1.63 -17.07 -5.41
CA LEU A 265 -2.78 -16.25 -5.03
C LEU A 265 -3.50 -15.68 -6.26
N THR A 266 -2.72 -15.17 -7.22
CA THR A 266 -3.25 -14.58 -8.45
C THR A 266 -4.06 -15.60 -9.24
N ASP A 267 -3.49 -16.76 -9.50
CA ASP A 267 -4.16 -17.81 -10.27
C ASP A 267 -5.41 -18.32 -9.54
N LEU A 268 -5.29 -18.55 -8.22
CA LEU A 268 -6.39 -19.03 -7.40
C LEU A 268 -7.55 -18.04 -7.34
N ALA A 269 -7.28 -16.78 -6.98
CA ALA A 269 -8.32 -15.76 -6.84
C ALA A 269 -9.05 -15.50 -8.16
N ASN A 270 -8.32 -15.41 -9.27
CA ASN A 270 -8.94 -15.29 -10.59
C ASN A 270 -9.80 -16.52 -10.92
N ARG A 271 -9.34 -17.73 -10.62
CA ARG A 271 -10.10 -18.96 -10.88
C ARG A 271 -11.39 -19.05 -10.05
N ILE A 272 -11.33 -18.74 -8.76
CA ILE A 272 -12.49 -18.87 -7.85
C ILE A 272 -13.42 -17.66 -7.88
N SER A 273 -13.05 -16.56 -8.54
CA SER A 273 -13.94 -15.42 -8.79
C SER A 273 -15.24 -15.81 -9.51
N ALA A 274 -15.23 -16.94 -10.22
CA ALA A 274 -16.42 -17.54 -10.83
C ALA A 274 -17.40 -18.12 -9.79
N ILE A 275 -16.98 -18.33 -8.55
CA ILE A 275 -17.84 -18.78 -7.45
C ILE A 275 -18.52 -17.53 -6.86
N PRO A 276 -19.87 -17.45 -6.87
CA PRO A 276 -20.58 -16.29 -6.37
C PRO A 276 -20.18 -15.93 -4.94
N SER A 277 -19.83 -14.66 -4.71
CA SER A 277 -19.47 -14.13 -3.39
C SER A 277 -18.26 -14.80 -2.72
N GLU A 278 -17.39 -15.52 -3.46
CA GLU A 278 -16.19 -16.11 -2.86
C GLU A 278 -15.06 -15.09 -2.71
N VAL A 279 -14.72 -14.35 -3.77
CA VAL A 279 -13.64 -13.36 -3.74
C VAL A 279 -14.00 -12.10 -4.52
N LEU A 280 -13.76 -10.95 -3.90
CA LEU A 280 -13.77 -9.64 -4.54
C LEU A 280 -12.32 -9.22 -4.80
N ILE A 281 -11.99 -8.94 -6.06
CA ILE A 281 -10.67 -8.47 -6.48
C ILE A 281 -10.76 -6.97 -6.77
N LEU A 282 -10.06 -6.17 -5.98
CA LEU A 282 -10.02 -4.72 -6.11
C LEU A 282 -8.90 -4.26 -7.06
N GLN A 283 -9.09 -3.08 -7.65
CA GLN A 283 -8.06 -2.40 -8.44
C GLN A 283 -6.83 -2.09 -7.57
N PRO A 284 -5.61 -2.01 -8.14
CA PRO A 284 -4.38 -1.83 -7.36
C PRO A 284 -4.37 -0.58 -6.47
N ASN A 285 -4.98 0.53 -6.91
CA ASN A 285 -5.12 1.77 -6.13
C ASN A 285 -5.76 1.56 -4.75
N ALA A 286 -6.58 0.53 -4.57
CA ALA A 286 -7.27 0.29 -3.31
C ALA A 286 -6.32 -0.11 -2.18
N PHE A 287 -5.31 -0.95 -2.44
CA PHE A 287 -4.43 -1.51 -1.41
C PHE A 287 -2.93 -1.29 -1.66
N THR A 288 -2.50 -1.23 -2.92
CA THR A 288 -1.10 -1.04 -3.32
C THR A 288 -1.02 0.02 -4.42
N PRO A 289 -1.29 1.30 -4.09
CA PRO A 289 -1.21 2.37 -5.08
C PRO A 289 0.22 2.51 -5.63
N THR A 290 1.23 2.07 -4.91
CA THR A 290 2.66 2.21 -5.22
C THR A 290 3.37 0.86 -5.28
N SER A 291 4.58 0.81 -5.84
CA SER A 291 5.46 -0.37 -5.81
C SER A 291 6.72 -0.16 -4.98
N TYR A 292 7.51 -1.23 -4.88
CA TYR A 292 8.86 -1.25 -4.29
C TYR A 292 9.95 -0.72 -5.24
N GLU A 293 9.60 -0.27 -6.45
CA GLU A 293 10.62 0.25 -7.36
C GLU A 293 11.13 1.60 -6.88
N LEU A 294 12.44 1.86 -7.05
CA LEU A 294 13.08 3.08 -6.57
C LEU A 294 12.39 4.36 -7.05
N GLU A 295 11.82 4.39 -8.27
CA GLU A 295 11.12 5.58 -8.77
C GLU A 295 9.77 5.81 -8.05
N ASP A 296 9.07 4.75 -7.68
CA ASP A 296 7.85 4.85 -6.88
C ASP A 296 8.19 5.26 -5.44
N GLU A 297 9.24 4.70 -4.85
CA GLU A 297 9.72 5.12 -3.53
C GLU A 297 10.18 6.59 -3.52
N LYS A 298 10.85 7.07 -4.58
CA LYS A 298 11.15 8.49 -4.75
C LYS A 298 9.89 9.34 -4.78
N THR A 299 8.88 8.90 -5.54
CA THR A 299 7.61 9.61 -5.65
C THR A 299 6.89 9.68 -4.30
N ILE A 300 7.04 8.65 -3.47
CA ILE A 300 6.36 8.57 -2.17
C ILE A 300 7.10 9.31 -1.06
N PHE A 301 8.41 9.08 -0.93
CA PHE A 301 9.17 9.52 0.24
C PHE A 301 9.92 10.82 0.06
N LYS A 302 10.32 11.20 -1.16
CA LYS A 302 11.18 12.36 -1.36
C LYS A 302 10.43 13.67 -1.00
N PRO A 303 10.98 14.50 -0.11
CA PRO A 303 10.42 15.82 0.15
C PRO A 303 10.52 16.77 -1.04
N HIS A 304 9.48 17.56 -1.24
CA HIS A 304 9.41 18.69 -2.17
C HIS A 304 9.60 19.98 -1.38
N PHE A 305 10.87 20.34 -1.13
CA PHE A 305 11.24 21.51 -0.31
C PHE A 305 10.83 22.87 -0.91
N GLN A 306 10.35 22.90 -2.16
CA GLN A 306 9.74 24.09 -2.75
C GLN A 306 8.36 24.40 -2.14
N THR A 307 7.65 23.39 -1.63
CA THR A 307 6.40 23.56 -0.90
C THR A 307 6.72 23.96 0.54
N PRO A 308 6.19 25.07 1.08
CA PRO A 308 6.45 25.46 2.47
C PRO A 308 5.96 24.40 3.48
N PRO A 309 6.69 24.15 4.58
CA PRO A 309 6.24 23.22 5.61
C PRO A 309 4.98 23.77 6.28
N GLN A 310 3.99 22.90 6.50
CA GLN A 310 2.68 23.33 7.03
C GLN A 310 2.63 23.49 8.54
N VAL A 311 3.55 22.84 9.27
CA VAL A 311 3.74 23.05 10.71
C VAL A 311 5.14 23.62 10.90
N ALA A 312 5.25 24.95 10.99
CA ALA A 312 6.52 25.66 11.19
C ALA A 312 6.67 26.21 12.62
N SER A 313 5.61 26.20 13.44
CA SER A 313 5.52 26.99 14.68
C SER A 313 5.09 26.21 15.94
N GLY A 314 5.22 24.88 15.97
CA GLY A 314 4.93 24.07 17.18
C GLY A 314 3.45 23.97 17.55
N GLU A 315 2.54 24.47 16.70
CA GLU A 315 1.10 24.33 16.87
C GLU A 315 0.50 23.57 15.68
N LEU A 316 -0.34 22.58 15.99
CA LEU A 316 -1.13 21.92 14.94
C LEU A 316 -2.05 22.97 14.28
N PRO A 317 -2.11 23.03 12.94
CA PRO A 317 -3.02 23.92 12.25
C PRO A 317 -4.46 23.73 12.76
N GLN A 318 -5.18 24.85 12.94
CA GLN A 318 -6.63 24.84 13.11
C GLN A 318 -7.25 23.92 12.04
N GLU A 319 -8.31 23.20 12.42
CA GLU A 319 -9.00 22.25 11.53
C GLU A 319 -9.18 22.84 10.14
N LEU A 320 -8.34 22.40 9.20
CA LEU A 320 -8.70 22.48 7.80
C LEU A 320 -10.01 21.69 7.68
N PRO A 321 -11.02 22.17 6.93
CA PRO A 321 -12.19 21.39 6.58
C PRO A 321 -11.75 20.24 5.67
N THR A 322 -11.16 19.21 6.27
CA THR A 322 -10.71 17.98 5.62
C THR A 322 -11.46 16.77 6.16
N GLY A 323 -12.13 16.90 7.32
CA GLY A 323 -13.15 15.95 7.77
C GLY A 323 -14.31 15.81 6.78
N GLU A 324 -14.51 16.81 5.90
CA GLU A 324 -15.51 16.78 4.85
C GLU A 324 -14.99 16.38 3.47
N ARG A 325 -13.68 16.32 3.19
CA ARG A 325 -13.21 15.99 1.81
C ARG A 325 -13.43 14.53 1.42
N GLY A 326 -13.29 13.60 2.37
CA GLY A 326 -13.59 12.19 2.12
C GLY A 326 -15.09 11.90 2.01
N LEU A 327 -15.93 12.62 2.77
CA LEU A 327 -17.39 12.52 2.74
C LEU A 327 -18.02 13.30 1.59
N SER A 328 -17.44 14.45 1.19
CA SER A 328 -17.97 15.24 0.08
C SER A 328 -17.80 14.51 -1.25
N ALA A 329 -16.68 13.82 -1.48
CA ALA A 329 -16.47 12.96 -2.64
C ALA A 329 -17.49 11.80 -2.73
N ALA A 330 -18.12 11.42 -1.61
CA ALA A 330 -19.20 10.41 -1.58
C ALA A 330 -20.57 10.96 -1.98
N THR A 331 -20.65 12.24 -2.37
CA THR A 331 -21.83 12.87 -2.99
C THR A 331 -21.55 13.18 -4.46
N CYS A 332 -22.58 13.22 -5.29
CA CYS A 332 -22.43 13.64 -6.69
C CYS A 332 -21.73 15.00 -6.80
N GLN A 333 -22.14 15.95 -5.96
CA GLN A 333 -21.61 17.32 -5.97
C GLN A 333 -20.13 17.36 -5.60
N GLY A 334 -19.70 16.64 -4.55
CA GLY A 334 -18.29 16.66 -4.18
C GLY A 334 -17.41 15.82 -5.11
N ALA A 335 -17.91 14.73 -5.70
CA ALA A 335 -17.21 14.03 -6.78
C ALA A 335 -16.99 14.95 -7.98
N LEU A 336 -18.02 15.71 -8.38
CA LEU A 336 -17.91 16.67 -9.47
C LEU A 336 -16.98 17.84 -9.12
N ALA A 337 -17.11 18.42 -7.92
CA ALA A 337 -16.22 19.48 -7.45
C ALA A 337 -14.75 19.04 -7.42
N TRP A 338 -14.49 17.80 -7.02
CA TRP A 338 -13.14 17.22 -7.06
C TRP A 338 -12.60 17.12 -8.49
N LEU A 339 -13.39 16.64 -9.45
CA LEU A 339 -13.00 16.58 -10.86
C LEU A 339 -12.70 17.98 -11.42
N LYS A 340 -13.53 18.97 -11.08
CA LYS A 340 -13.34 20.37 -11.49
C LYS A 340 -12.05 20.97 -10.94
N GLU A 341 -11.75 20.71 -9.67
CA GLU A 341 -10.53 21.23 -9.05
C GLU A 341 -9.27 20.62 -9.68
N ARG A 342 -9.30 19.35 -10.10
CA ARG A 342 -8.18 18.72 -10.81
C ARG A 342 -7.89 19.32 -12.18
N GLU A 343 -8.90 19.88 -12.86
CA GLU A 343 -8.69 20.60 -14.12
C GLU A 343 -8.13 22.01 -13.91
N ARG A 344 -8.33 22.59 -12.73
CA ARG A 344 -7.88 23.95 -12.42
C ARG A 344 -6.36 23.97 -12.22
N LYS A 345 -5.62 24.51 -13.19
CA LYS A 345 -4.16 24.64 -13.09
C LYS A 345 -3.74 25.35 -11.78
N GLY A 346 -2.80 24.74 -11.04
CA GLY A 346 -2.28 25.27 -9.77
C GLY A 346 -3.18 25.06 -8.55
N SER A 347 -4.18 24.18 -8.64
CA SER A 347 -5.00 23.75 -7.49
C SER A 347 -4.33 22.71 -6.60
N VAL A 348 -3.56 21.82 -7.22
CA VAL A 348 -2.90 20.67 -6.65
C VAL A 348 -1.45 20.74 -7.10
N GLU A 349 -0.55 20.31 -6.22
CA GLU A 349 0.88 20.26 -6.57
C GLU A 349 1.10 19.15 -7.61
N ASP A 350 1.90 19.39 -8.65
CA ASP A 350 2.09 18.42 -9.75
C ASP A 350 2.68 17.07 -9.31
N TRP A 351 3.30 17.03 -8.12
CA TRP A 351 3.89 15.82 -7.53
C TRP A 351 2.93 15.05 -6.61
N GLU A 352 1.77 15.62 -6.28
CA GLU A 352 0.84 15.05 -5.31
C GLU A 352 0.12 13.82 -5.88
N ILE A 353 0.17 12.72 -5.13
CA ILE A 353 -0.64 11.53 -5.38
C ILE A 353 -1.96 11.67 -4.64
N ASP A 354 -3.05 11.44 -5.37
CA ASP A 354 -4.37 11.33 -4.77
C ASP A 354 -4.63 9.92 -4.22
N PHE A 355 -4.66 9.82 -2.89
CA PHE A 355 -5.00 8.59 -2.16
C PHE A 355 -6.49 8.48 -1.81
N SER A 356 -7.37 9.35 -2.33
CA SER A 356 -8.81 9.34 -2.00
C SER A 356 -9.50 7.99 -2.30
N SER A 357 -9.00 7.27 -3.30
CA SER A 357 -9.48 5.93 -3.67
C SER A 357 -8.77 4.77 -2.95
N SER A 358 -7.75 5.05 -2.13
CA SER A 358 -6.95 4.04 -1.42
C SER A 358 -7.53 3.76 -0.04
N TYR A 359 -7.73 2.49 0.30
CA TYR A 359 -8.00 2.04 1.67
C TYR A 359 -6.71 1.89 2.46
N VAL A 360 -5.66 1.43 1.78
CA VAL A 360 -4.35 1.14 2.36
C VAL A 360 -3.26 1.69 1.43
N LEU A 361 -2.21 2.24 2.01
CA LEU A 361 -0.96 2.58 1.34
C LEU A 361 0.09 1.54 1.73
N HIS A 362 0.41 0.64 0.80
CA HIS A 362 1.56 -0.27 0.93
C HIS A 362 2.83 0.47 0.49
N ALA A 363 3.58 0.98 1.47
CA ALA A 363 4.72 1.87 1.25
C ALA A 363 6.04 1.18 1.63
N SER A 364 6.51 0.30 0.74
CA SER A 364 7.83 -0.31 0.85
C SER A 364 8.92 0.74 0.74
N ASP A 365 10.00 0.55 1.49
CA ASP A 365 11.07 1.54 1.68
C ASP A 365 12.47 0.93 1.48
N ASP A 366 12.54 -0.18 0.72
CA ASP A 366 13.74 -0.99 0.52
C ASP A 366 14.90 -0.17 -0.11
N TYR A 367 14.61 0.96 -0.75
CA TYR A 367 15.58 1.82 -1.42
C TYR A 367 15.57 3.29 -0.97
N VAL A 368 14.91 3.63 0.14
CA VAL A 368 14.85 5.02 0.64
C VAL A 368 16.24 5.62 0.88
N GLU A 369 17.18 4.81 1.37
CA GLU A 369 18.60 5.17 1.56
C GLU A 369 19.32 5.59 0.26
N ARG A 370 18.77 5.21 -0.90
CA ARG A 370 19.31 5.54 -2.23
C ARG A 370 18.69 6.82 -2.81
N ILE A 371 17.69 7.40 -2.14
CA ILE A 371 17.05 8.64 -2.55
C ILE A 371 17.92 9.82 -2.12
N TRP A 372 18.57 10.45 -3.09
CA TRP A 372 19.40 11.64 -2.83
C TRP A 372 18.58 12.92 -2.71
N GLY A 373 19.13 13.89 -1.97
CA GLY A 373 18.59 15.24 -1.85
C GLY A 373 17.88 15.54 -0.52
N TRP A 374 17.88 14.60 0.43
CA TRP A 374 17.44 14.81 1.82
C TRP A 374 18.13 13.80 2.75
N ASP A 375 17.90 13.90 4.07
CA ASP A 375 18.57 13.09 5.10
C ASP A 375 17.95 11.70 5.31
N GLN A 376 16.91 11.35 4.54
CA GLN A 376 16.27 10.02 4.52
C GLN A 376 15.58 9.65 5.84
N LYS A 377 15.39 10.61 6.74
CA LYS A 377 14.76 10.39 8.04
C LYS A 377 13.25 10.55 7.96
N ILE A 378 12.54 9.44 8.13
CA ILE A 378 11.09 9.44 8.30
C ILE A 378 10.80 9.54 9.79
N ASP A 379 10.69 10.76 10.30
CA ASP A 379 10.39 11.09 11.70
C ASP A 379 9.15 12.01 11.82
N LEU A 380 8.79 12.39 13.04
CA LEU A 380 7.61 13.23 13.28
C LEU A 380 7.70 14.57 12.54
N ARG A 381 8.87 15.21 12.53
CA ARG A 381 9.11 16.46 11.82
C ARG A 381 8.86 16.32 10.32
N TYR A 382 9.34 15.22 9.72
CA TYR A 382 9.10 14.91 8.31
C TYR A 382 7.60 14.77 8.00
N ILE A 383 6.82 14.09 8.85
CA ILE A 383 5.36 13.95 8.66
C ILE A 383 4.65 15.29 8.82
N LEU A 384 4.97 16.04 9.86
CA LEU A 384 4.36 17.34 10.16
C LEU A 384 4.65 18.39 9.08
N ALA A 385 5.79 18.30 8.39
CA ALA A 385 6.13 19.19 7.28
C ALA A 385 5.17 19.03 6.08
N ARG A 386 4.60 17.82 5.85
CA ARG A 386 3.68 17.50 4.75
C ARG A 386 4.25 17.78 3.34
N GLN A 387 5.57 17.65 3.20
CA GLN A 387 6.31 17.93 1.97
C GLN A 387 6.52 16.70 1.08
N SER A 388 6.02 15.53 1.45
CA SER A 388 6.06 14.32 0.62
C SER A 388 4.69 13.66 0.56
N ASN A 389 4.49 12.76 -0.42
CA ASN A 389 3.25 12.00 -0.54
C ASN A 389 3.02 11.08 0.67
N PHE A 390 4.07 10.43 1.18
CA PHE A 390 4.00 9.64 2.41
C PHE A 390 3.56 10.50 3.60
N ALA A 391 4.22 11.65 3.81
CA ALA A 391 3.91 12.56 4.91
C ALA A 391 2.45 13.02 4.84
N ARG A 392 1.95 13.37 3.66
CA ARG A 392 0.55 13.78 3.46
C ARG A 392 -0.44 12.64 3.72
N ALA A 393 -0.14 11.43 3.25
CA ALA A 393 -1.02 10.27 3.40
C ALA A 393 -1.22 9.90 4.87
N VAL A 394 -0.14 9.89 5.67
CA VAL A 394 -0.19 9.44 7.08
C VAL A 394 -0.41 10.57 8.08
N TYR A 395 -0.35 11.84 7.64
CA TYR A 395 -0.59 13.01 8.49
C TYR A 395 -1.90 12.95 9.29
N PRO A 396 -3.06 12.50 8.76
CA PRO A 396 -4.30 12.44 9.54
C PRO A 396 -4.17 11.57 10.81
N ALA A 397 -3.50 10.41 10.70
CA ALA A 397 -3.28 9.52 11.84
C ALA A 397 -2.32 10.14 12.86
N ILE A 398 -1.21 10.73 12.39
CA ILE A 398 -0.23 11.36 13.29
C ILE A 398 -0.80 12.60 13.98
N ARG A 399 -1.53 13.44 13.26
CA ARG A 399 -2.27 14.57 13.84
C ARG A 399 -3.26 14.10 14.91
N HIS A 400 -3.98 13.01 14.67
CA HIS A 400 -4.89 12.43 15.65
C HIS A 400 -4.13 11.92 16.89
N ALA A 401 -3.01 11.21 16.72
CA ALA A 401 -2.16 10.76 17.83
C ALA A 401 -1.66 11.92 18.71
N VAL A 402 -1.27 13.04 18.11
CA VAL A 402 -0.86 14.25 18.85
C VAL A 402 -2.05 14.88 19.58
N LYS A 403 -3.20 15.01 18.92
CA LYS A 403 -4.42 15.61 19.52
C LYS A 403 -4.89 14.83 20.75
N GLU A 404 -4.82 13.50 20.69
CA GLU A 404 -5.18 12.60 21.79
C GLU A 404 -4.06 12.42 22.84
N GLY A 405 -2.92 13.10 22.69
CA GLY A 405 -1.80 13.05 23.64
C GLY A 405 -1.01 11.73 23.65
N ILE A 406 -1.20 10.87 22.64
CA ILE A 406 -0.45 9.62 22.46
C ILE A 406 0.99 9.93 22.02
N ILE A 407 1.12 10.93 21.15
CA ILE A 407 2.38 11.62 20.89
C ILE A 407 2.31 12.96 21.65
N PRO A 408 3.16 13.18 22.67
CA PRO A 408 3.24 14.44 23.39
C PRO A 408 3.57 15.62 22.47
N GLN A 409 3.00 16.79 22.76
CA GLN A 409 3.22 17.99 21.93
C GLN A 409 4.66 18.50 21.97
N ASP A 410 5.40 18.24 23.06
CA ASP A 410 6.81 18.59 23.21
C ASP A 410 7.76 17.70 22.38
N GLU A 411 7.25 16.63 21.77
CA GLU A 411 8.00 15.81 20.80
C GLU A 411 7.86 16.30 19.35
N MET A 412 6.99 17.30 19.08
CA MET A 412 6.70 17.81 17.73
C MET A 412 7.81 18.65 17.09
#